data_AF-A0A436FHZ0-F1
#
_entry.id   AF-A0A436FHZ0-F1
#
_cell.length_a   1.000
_cell.length_b   1.000
_cell.length_c   1.000
_cell.angle_alpha   90.00
_cell.angle_beta   90.00
_cell.angle_gamma   90.00
#
_symmetry.space_group_name_H-M   'P 1'
#
loop_
_entity.id
_entity.type
_entity.pdbx_description
1 polymer ?
#
loop_
_entity_poly.entity_id
_entity_poly.type
_entity_poly.pdbx_seq_one_letter_code
_entity_poly.pdbx_strand_id
1 'polypeptide(L)' 'MLDDLDRNLLEILVKDARTSLKELAAQVGLSSPSVSERLRRLEERGVIRAFTVEIDPL' A
#
# COMPACT_ATOMS: atom_id res chain seq x y z
N MET A 1 -13.54 -3.29 -8.09
CA MET A 1 -13.32 -1.84 -8.32
C MET A 1 -12.41 -1.33 -7.21
N LEU A 2 -11.52 -0.37 -7.48
CA LEU A 2 -10.75 0.31 -6.41
C LEU A 2 -11.60 1.44 -5.83
N ASP A 3 -11.68 1.50 -4.50
CA ASP A 3 -12.27 2.66 -3.83
C ASP A 3 -11.21 3.74 -3.58
N ASP A 4 -11.64 4.91 -3.11
CA ASP A 4 -10.73 6.05 -2.91
C ASP A 4 -9.70 5.80 -1.79
N LEU A 5 -10.03 4.95 -0.81
CA LEU A 5 -9.08 4.53 0.23
C LEU A 5 -7.96 3.66 -0.34
N ASP A 6 -8.31 2.70 -1.21
CA ASP A 6 -7.34 1.86 -1.90
C ASP A 6 -6.40 2.72 -2.76
N ARG A 7 -6.93 3.74 -3.45
CA ARG A 7 -6.13 4.68 -4.24
C ARG A 7 -5.16 5.46 -3.37
N ASN A 8 -5.62 6.01 -2.24
CA ASN A 8 -4.77 6.75 -1.32
C ASN A 8 -3.64 5.87 -0.74
N LEU A 9 -3.94 4.62 -0.38
CA LEU A 9 -2.93 3.66 0.09
C LEU A 9 -1.85 3.42 -0.99
N LEU A 10 -2.26 3.22 -2.25
CA LEU A 10 -1.34 3.04 -3.35
C LEU A 10 -0.48 4.28 -3.61
N GLU A 11 -1.06 5.48 -3.54
CA GLU A 11 -0.30 6.74 -3.68
C GLU A 11 0.78 6.91 -2.61
N ILE A 12 0.50 6.51 -1.36
CA ILE A 12 1.49 6.54 -0.29
C ILE A 12 2.60 5.51 -0.56
N LEU A 13 2.24 4.27 -0.91
CA LEU A 13 3.19 3.19 -1.18
C LEU A 13 4.06 3.42 -2.43
N VAL A 14 3.55 4.08 -3.45
CA VAL A 14 4.34 4.47 -4.63
C VAL A 14 5.43 5.48 -4.26
N LYS A 15 5.16 6.36 -3.29
CA LYS A 15 6.15 7.33 -2.80
C LYS A 15 7.18 6.67 -1.88
N ASP A 16 6.74 5.83 -0.95
CA ASP A 16 7.62 5.01 -0.12
C ASP A 16 6.95 3.68 0.23
N ALA A 17 7.39 2.63 -0.47
CA ALA A 17 6.88 1.28 -0.28
C ALA A 17 7.21 0.68 1.10
N ARG A 18 8.12 1.32 1.87
CA ARG A 18 8.49 0.90 3.24
C ARG A 18 7.64 1.56 4.32
N THR A 19 6.67 2.41 3.94
CA THR A 19 5.74 3.05 4.88
C THR A 19 5.06 1.98 5.74
N SER A 20 5.16 2.12 7.07
CA SER A 20 4.63 1.12 7.99
C SER A 20 3.10 1.06 7.96
N LEU A 21 2.51 -0.10 8.28
CA LEU A 21 1.05 -0.25 8.41
C LEU A 21 0.43 0.77 9.38
N LYS A 22 1.14 1.08 10.47
CA LYS A 22 0.68 2.06 11.47
C LYS A 22 0.60 3.46 10.87
N GLU A 23 1.57 3.84 10.06
CA GLU A 23 1.62 5.15 9.42
C GLU A 23 0.61 5.25 8.28
N LEU A 24 0.47 4.22 7.45
CA LEU A 24 -0.60 4.13 6.45
C LEU A 24 -1.96 4.31 7.10
N ALA A 25 -2.23 3.56 8.18
CA ALA A 25 -3.46 3.62 8.95
C ALA A 25 -3.75 5.03 9.48
N ALA A 26 -2.75 5.71 10.02
CA ALA A 26 -2.87 7.09 10.48
C ALA A 26 -3.19 8.06 9.33
N GLN A 27 -2.55 7.90 8.16
CA GLN A 27 -2.75 8.78 7.01
C GLN A 27 -4.12 8.60 6.34
N VAL A 28 -4.67 7.38 6.32
CA VAL A 28 -5.97 7.11 5.68
C VAL A 28 -7.15 7.01 6.65
N GLY A 29 -6.93 7.28 7.95
CA GLY A 29 -7.99 7.28 8.96
C GLY A 29 -8.58 5.91 9.28
N LEU A 30 -7.78 4.85 9.17
CA LEU A 30 -8.19 3.46 9.43
C LEU A 30 -7.39 2.83 10.58
N SER A 31 -7.79 1.63 10.99
CA SER A 31 -6.98 0.79 11.88
C SER A 31 -5.91 0.01 11.08
N SER A 32 -4.79 -0.35 11.71
CA SER A 32 -3.75 -1.16 11.05
C SER A 32 -4.27 -2.51 10.51
N PRO A 33 -5.15 -3.26 11.21
CA PRO A 33 -5.76 -4.47 10.64
C PRO A 33 -6.61 -4.18 9.40
N SER A 34 -7.37 -3.08 9.38
CA SER A 34 -8.18 -2.70 8.21
C SER A 34 -7.30 -2.36 7.00
N VAL A 35 -6.17 -1.69 7.21
CA VAL A 35 -5.19 -1.42 6.15
C VAL A 35 -4.54 -2.72 5.67
N SER A 36 -4.12 -3.59 6.59
CA SER A 36 -3.51 -4.89 6.26
C SER A 36 -4.41 -5.73 5.35
N GLU A 37 -5.70 -5.84 5.70
CA GLU A 37 -6.69 -6.57 4.88
C GLU A 37 -6.88 -5.94 3.50
N ARG A 38 -6.88 -4.60 3.41
CA ARG A 38 -6.96 -3.91 2.12
C ARG A 38 -5.74 -4.19 1.24
N LEU A 39 -4.53 -4.07 1.78
CA LEU A 39 -3.29 -4.37 1.05
C LEU A 39 -3.27 -5.81 0.57
N ARG A 40 -3.62 -6.75 1.44
CA ARG A 40 -3.78 -8.17 1.09
C ARG A 40 -4.74 -8.37 -0.09
N ARG A 41 -5.91 -7.74 -0.08
CA ARG A 41 -6.87 -7.82 -1.20
C ARG A 41 -6.32 -7.21 -2.48
N LEU A 42 -5.57 -6.11 -2.38
CA LEU A 42 -4.93 -5.48 -3.54
C LEU A 42 -3.87 -6.40 -4.15
N GLU A 43 -3.12 -7.13 -3.33
CA GLU A 43 -2.17 -8.16 -3.77
C GLU A 43 -2.89 -9.37 -4.40
N GLU A 44 -3.90 -9.93 -3.72
CA GLU A 44 -4.68 -11.09 -4.20
C GLU A 44 -5.40 -10.78 -5.55
N ARG A 45 -5.82 -9.53 -5.75
CA ARG A 45 -6.43 -9.05 -7.00
C ARG A 45 -5.40 -8.72 -8.09
N GLY A 46 -4.11 -8.80 -7.81
CA GLY A 46 -3.02 -8.44 -8.73
C GLY A 46 -2.89 -6.94 -9.00
N VAL A 47 -3.50 -6.08 -8.16
CA VAL A 47 -3.34 -4.62 -8.24
C VAL A 47 -1.95 -4.23 -7.75
N ILE A 48 -1.55 -4.76 -6.58
CA ILE A 48 -0.15 -4.76 -6.15
C ILE A 48 0.46 -6.06 -6.67
N ARG A 49 1.37 -5.94 -7.65
CA ARG A 49 2.00 -7.13 -8.25
C ARG A 49 3.25 -7.57 -7.52
N ALA A 50 4.02 -6.60 -7.02
CA ALA A 50 5.26 -6.85 -6.29
C ALA A 50 5.66 -5.59 -5.51
N PHE A 51 6.38 -5.80 -4.42
CA PHE A 51 7.23 -4.80 -3.80
C PHE A 51 8.65 -5.03 -4.32
N THR A 52 9.25 -4.01 -4.91
CA THR A 52 10.56 -4.12 -5.54
C THR A 52 11.52 -3.09 -4.98
N VAL A 53 12.80 -3.33 -5.20
CA VAL A 53 13.88 -2.36 -5.02
C VAL A 53 14.22 -1.77 -6.39
N GLU A 54 14.53 -0.48 -6.42
CA GLU A 54 15.17 0.16 -7.57
C GLU A 54 16.68 0.03 -7.39
N ILE A 55 17.37 -0.52 -8.38
CA ILE A 55 18.81 -0.80 -8.33
C ILE A 55 19.53 0.20 -9.23
N ASP A 56 20.53 0.87 -8.68
CA ASP A 56 21.48 1.67 -9.45
C ASP A 56 22.51 0.72 -10.13
N PRO A 57 22.55 0.64 -11.47
CA PRO A 57 23.33 -0.35 -12.19
C PRO A 57 24.80 0.07 -12.42
N LEU A 58 25.47 0.63 -11.40
CA LEU A 58 26.86 1.11 -11.46
C LEU A 58 27.85 0.17 -12.16
#